data_AF-A0A8S4GAX4-F1
#
_entry.id   AF-A0A8S4GAX4-F1
#
_cell.length_a   1.000
_cell.length_b   1.000
_cell.length_c   1.000
_cell.angle_alpha   90.00
_cell.angle_beta   90.00
_cell.angle_gamma   90.00
#
_symmetry.space_group_name_H-M   'P 1'
#
loop_
_entity.id
_entity.type
_entity.pdbx_description
1 polymer ?
#
loop_
_entity_poly.entity_id
_entity_poly.type
_entity_poly.pdbx_seq_one_letter_code
_entity_poly.pdbx_strand_id
1 'polypeptide(L)'
;MIVTGAPYGGPIAVIRDRKQFVRVVTQSKPVITIYNCVGNIISKILWNSGVLVQLGWSDSEQLLCVQESGDVLIYDMFGAYQKTFSLGQEVRDTKVCKAQFFPNPNGIGLGVITTTNRMFLVNNVSEPKIRNVPDLPRANELITSWSVLCSGSRAAANIGFLVSRDKELYKCQLGESRAVLMRPEIRNPYTQILSIVPSQNGRHVALFTDSGFLWIGSSDFRSKYCEIDTGYVKQPKEFVWCGSQAIIAHWEDVMCIYGFNGNTSNFQYDGPFHIIPEMDCVRVVSEMTHEIIQKVPVVMEKIFRINSTAPGAYLVEASKQFQKRSHQADEYIRLVKPDLTSAVQDCIDAASYEFDPEVQKMLIRAAQFGKGFTMDANITDTYVKTCRWLRVLNSVRDPKVAIPLTFLQVQNLGERVLIDRLIWRRLHCLAKHVAAYLQMKDGPTRVLSHWACYKVIIINSLFQDISHIVYN
;
A
#
# COMPACT_ATOMS: atom_id res chain seq x y z
N MET A 1 -4.44 13.62 -13.65
CA MET A 1 -3.73 13.98 -12.39
C MET A 1 -2.72 12.87 -12.09
N ILE A 2 -1.63 13.17 -11.40
CA ILE A 2 -0.76 12.15 -10.79
C ILE A 2 -1.14 12.07 -9.31
N VAL A 3 -1.47 10.87 -8.84
CA VAL A 3 -1.87 10.59 -7.46
C VAL A 3 -0.99 9.50 -6.90
N THR A 4 -0.48 9.70 -5.69
CA THR A 4 0.31 8.68 -4.97
C THR A 4 -0.01 8.74 -3.48
N GLY A 5 -0.18 7.59 -2.84
CA GLY A 5 -0.42 7.50 -1.40
C GLY A 5 0.77 6.91 -0.66
N ALA A 6 1.02 7.43 0.54
CA ALA A 6 1.96 6.82 1.47
C ALA A 6 1.42 5.47 1.95
N PRO A 7 2.29 4.47 2.13
CA PRO A 7 1.86 3.11 2.45
C PRO A 7 1.18 3.04 3.82
N TYR A 8 0.37 2.00 4.04
CA TYR A 8 -0.37 1.72 5.28
C TYR A 8 -1.38 2.84 5.64
N GLY A 9 -2.18 3.29 4.66
CA GLY A 9 -3.19 4.32 4.89
C GLY A 9 -2.59 5.71 5.18
N GLY A 10 -1.38 5.96 4.67
CA GLY A 10 -0.70 7.24 4.78
C GLY A 10 -1.32 8.34 3.91
N PRO A 11 -0.82 9.60 4.00
CA PRO A 11 -1.33 10.73 3.24
C PRO A 11 -1.26 10.53 1.73
N ILE A 12 -2.04 11.31 0.98
CA ILE A 12 -2.15 11.23 -0.48
C ILE A 12 -1.59 12.52 -1.08
N ALA A 13 -0.64 12.41 -2.00
CA ALA A 13 -0.12 13.54 -2.76
C ALA A 13 -0.72 13.56 -4.15
N VAL A 14 -1.13 14.76 -4.57
CA VAL A 14 -1.77 15.01 -5.86
C VAL A 14 -1.06 16.16 -6.55
N ILE A 15 -0.71 15.96 -7.81
CA ILE A 15 -0.21 17.01 -8.69
C ILE A 15 -0.86 16.92 -10.07
N ARG A 16 -0.99 18.05 -10.75
CA ARG A 16 -1.45 18.06 -12.13
C ARG A 16 -0.46 17.35 -13.05
N ASP A 17 -0.99 16.42 -13.83
CA ASP A 17 -0.22 15.79 -14.91
C ASP A 17 -0.08 16.80 -16.06
N ARG A 18 1.17 17.15 -16.40
CA ARG A 18 1.49 18.07 -17.50
C ARG A 18 1.62 17.37 -18.85
N LYS A 19 1.69 16.03 -18.88
CA LYS A 19 1.65 15.25 -20.12
C LYS A 19 0.25 15.23 -20.75
N GLN A 20 -0.77 15.52 -19.95
CA GLN A 20 -2.14 15.66 -20.42
C GLN A 20 -2.39 17.09 -20.91
N PHE A 21 -2.71 17.22 -22.20
CA PHE A 21 -3.02 18.50 -22.83
C PHE A 21 -4.34 19.06 -22.25
N VAL A 22 -4.26 20.22 -21.62
CA VAL A 22 -5.44 21.01 -21.24
C VAL A 22 -5.12 22.46 -21.56
N ARG A 23 -6.08 23.20 -22.12
CA ARG A 23 -5.93 24.61 -22.46
C ARG A 23 -5.69 25.41 -21.17
N VAL A 24 -4.47 25.94 -21.00
CA VAL A 24 -4.11 26.78 -19.87
C VAL A 24 -3.92 28.22 -20.36
N VAL A 25 -4.65 29.15 -19.77
CA VAL A 25 -4.60 30.59 -20.12
C VAL A 25 -3.37 31.28 -19.51
N THR A 26 -2.76 30.71 -18.47
CA THR A 26 -1.59 31.27 -17.75
C THR A 26 -0.61 30.20 -17.28
N GLN A 27 0.69 30.32 -17.57
CA GLN A 27 1.72 29.40 -17.06
C GLN A 27 1.85 29.47 -15.53
N SER A 28 1.08 28.67 -14.79
CA SER A 28 1.21 28.54 -13.34
C SER A 28 2.27 27.49 -12.97
N LYS A 29 3.05 27.77 -11.92
CA LYS A 29 3.97 26.78 -11.33
C LYS A 29 3.17 25.58 -10.81
N PRO A 30 3.68 24.34 -10.92
CA PRO A 30 2.95 23.18 -10.43
C PRO A 30 2.84 23.22 -8.89
N VAL A 31 1.70 22.78 -8.37
CA VAL A 31 1.45 22.68 -6.94
C VAL A 31 1.19 21.22 -6.59
N ILE A 32 1.99 20.69 -5.67
CA ILE A 32 1.73 19.38 -5.07
C ILE A 32 0.84 19.64 -3.85
N THR A 33 -0.33 19.02 -3.82
CA THR A 33 -1.25 19.11 -2.67
C THR A 33 -1.25 17.78 -1.93
N ILE A 34 -1.06 17.83 -0.61
CA ILE A 34 -1.08 16.65 0.26
C ILE A 34 -2.41 16.64 1.01
N TYR A 35 -3.13 15.53 0.92
CA TYR A 35 -4.40 15.28 1.59
C TYR A 35 -4.24 14.19 2.65
N ASN A 36 -5.05 14.27 3.71
CA ASN A 36 -5.29 13.12 4.57
C ASN A 36 -6.31 12.16 3.91
N CYS A 37 -6.55 11.01 4.54
CA CYS A 37 -7.44 9.98 3.98
C CYS A 37 -8.94 10.30 4.07
N VAL A 38 -9.34 11.46 4.62
CA VAL A 38 -10.74 11.92 4.60
C VAL A 38 -10.95 13.12 3.67
N GLY A 39 -9.95 13.46 2.84
CA GLY A 39 -10.05 14.52 1.84
C GLY A 39 -9.66 15.93 2.32
N ASN A 40 -9.19 16.09 3.57
CA ASN A 40 -8.71 17.38 4.05
C ASN A 40 -7.28 17.65 3.58
N ILE A 41 -7.01 18.88 3.15
CA ILE A 41 -5.66 19.32 2.77
C ILE A 41 -4.79 19.42 4.02
N ILE A 42 -3.67 18.70 4.04
CA ILE A 42 -2.62 18.81 5.05
C ILE A 42 -1.68 19.97 4.68
N SER A 43 -1.22 20.02 3.43
CA SER A 43 -0.25 21.03 2.97
C SER A 43 -0.26 21.18 1.45
N LYS A 44 0.38 22.26 0.98
CA LYS A 44 0.62 22.55 -0.44
C LYS A 44 2.08 22.95 -0.64
N ILE A 45 2.73 22.35 -1.64
CA ILE A 45 4.11 22.64 -2.01
C ILE A 45 4.11 23.27 -3.39
N LEU A 46 4.59 24.51 -3.49
CA LEU A 46 4.83 25.16 -4.78
C LEU A 46 6.11 24.59 -5.39
N TRP A 47 5.98 23.77 -6.42
CA TRP A 47 7.13 23.11 -7.03
C TRP A 47 7.92 24.07 -7.91
N ASN A 48 9.17 24.34 -7.52
CA ASN A 48 10.09 25.24 -8.22
C ASN A 48 11.43 24.57 -8.56
N SER A 49 11.57 23.27 -8.33
CA SER A 49 12.84 22.53 -8.42
C SER A 49 12.98 21.77 -9.74
N GLY A 50 12.69 22.41 -10.88
CA GLY A 50 12.87 21.80 -12.21
C GLY A 50 11.78 20.80 -12.62
N VAL A 51 12.13 19.84 -13.49
CA VAL A 51 11.19 18.86 -14.07
C VAL A 51 11.02 17.68 -13.12
N LEU A 52 9.79 17.50 -12.63
CA LEU A 52 9.39 16.39 -11.78
C LEU A 52 9.08 15.14 -12.65
N VAL A 53 9.78 14.04 -12.39
CA VAL A 53 9.61 12.77 -13.09
C VAL A 53 8.64 11.86 -12.37
N GLN A 54 8.79 11.70 -11.05
CA GLN A 54 8.01 10.77 -10.24
C GLN A 54 7.79 11.29 -8.82
N LEU A 55 6.59 11.07 -8.30
CA LEU A 55 6.27 11.21 -6.88
C LEU A 55 6.15 9.84 -6.23
N GLY A 56 6.46 9.79 -4.94
CA GLY A 56 6.19 8.63 -4.09
C GLY A 56 6.41 8.98 -2.64
N TRP A 57 6.44 7.96 -1.80
CA TRP A 57 6.50 8.11 -0.36
C TRP A 57 7.48 7.14 0.25
N SER A 58 8.15 7.55 1.32
CA SER A 58 8.90 6.65 2.19
C SER A 58 7.96 5.83 3.09
N ASP A 59 8.52 4.81 3.74
CA ASP A 59 7.87 4.05 4.81
C ASP A 59 7.53 4.91 6.03
N SER A 60 8.26 6.01 6.23
CA SER A 60 8.09 7.04 7.26
C SER A 60 7.15 8.20 6.88
N GLU A 61 6.33 8.06 5.84
CA GLU A 61 5.37 9.09 5.38
C GLU A 61 6.03 10.42 4.94
N GLN A 62 7.25 10.36 4.41
CA GLN A 62 7.92 11.50 3.76
C GLN A 62 7.65 11.48 2.27
N LEU A 63 7.30 12.63 1.69
CA LEU A 63 7.08 12.78 0.26
C LEU A 63 8.43 12.80 -0.46
N LEU A 64 8.56 11.95 -1.49
CA LEU A 64 9.75 11.80 -2.32
C LEU A 64 9.46 12.35 -3.72
N CYS A 65 10.29 13.27 -4.19
CA CYS A 65 10.15 13.93 -5.48
C CYS A 65 11.40 13.69 -6.34
N VAL A 66 11.30 12.88 -7.39
CA VAL A 66 12.40 12.55 -8.30
C VAL A 66 12.46 13.55 -9.45
N GLN A 67 13.62 14.16 -9.66
CA GLN A 67 13.86 15.11 -10.76
C GLN A 67 14.49 14.44 -11.99
N GLU A 68 14.35 15.10 -13.14
CA GLU A 68 15.05 14.71 -14.38
C GLU A 68 16.58 14.74 -14.20
N SER A 69 17.13 15.60 -13.34
CA SER A 69 18.57 15.66 -13.03
C SER A 69 19.07 14.46 -12.22
N GLY A 70 18.18 13.58 -11.74
CA GLY A 70 18.52 12.52 -10.80
C GLY A 70 18.63 12.96 -9.34
N ASP A 71 18.26 14.19 -9.01
CA ASP A 71 18.15 14.61 -7.61
C ASP A 71 16.77 14.20 -7.05
N VAL A 72 16.76 13.71 -5.80
CA VAL A 72 15.56 13.25 -5.11
C VAL A 72 15.35 14.11 -3.87
N LEU A 73 14.31 14.95 -3.90
CA LEU A 73 13.97 15.86 -2.82
C LEU A 73 12.99 15.18 -1.87
N ILE A 74 13.18 15.40 -0.58
CA ILE A 74 12.40 14.80 0.49
C ILE A 74 11.72 15.91 1.28
N TYR A 75 10.40 15.80 1.42
CA TYR A 75 9.56 16.69 2.23
C TYR A 75 8.84 15.89 3.30
N ASP A 76 8.55 16.51 4.44
CA ASP A 76 7.58 15.93 5.37
C ASP A 76 6.13 16.10 4.85
N MET A 77 5.16 15.48 5.53
CA MET A 77 3.75 15.57 5.16
C MET A 77 3.17 17.00 5.25
N PHE A 78 3.82 17.90 5.98
CA PHE A 78 3.43 19.31 6.12
C PHE A 78 4.05 20.20 5.04
N GLY A 79 4.80 19.62 4.10
CA GLY A 79 5.42 20.32 2.99
C GLY A 79 6.74 21.01 3.35
N ALA A 80 7.31 20.73 4.53
CA ALA A 80 8.61 21.24 4.90
C ALA A 80 9.72 20.41 4.26
N TYR A 81 10.64 21.07 3.56
CA TYR A 81 11.82 20.44 2.98
C TYR A 81 12.70 19.82 4.07
N GLN A 82 13.14 18.59 3.85
CA GLN A 82 13.98 17.84 4.80
C GLN A 82 15.42 17.71 4.29
N LYS A 83 15.59 17.07 3.12
CA LYS A 83 16.91 16.81 2.52
C LYS A 83 16.78 16.47 1.05
N THR A 84 17.92 16.45 0.36
CA THR A 84 18.06 15.99 -1.02
C THR A 84 19.24 15.02 -1.11
N PHE A 85 19.12 13.99 -1.95
CA PHE A 85 20.26 13.19 -2.39
C PHE A 85 20.29 13.10 -3.91
N SER A 86 21.48 12.89 -4.47
CA SER A 86 21.68 12.76 -5.91
C SER A 86 21.90 11.29 -6.30
N LEU A 87 21.44 10.90 -7.49
CA LEU A 87 21.65 9.57 -8.07
C LEU A 87 23.00 9.42 -8.80
N GLY A 88 23.86 10.43 -8.71
CA GLY A 88 25.22 10.42 -9.25
C GLY A 88 25.34 11.10 -10.62
N GLN A 89 26.59 11.33 -11.02
CA GLN A 89 26.91 12.14 -12.20
C GLN A 89 26.43 11.49 -13.50
N GLU A 90 26.54 10.17 -13.64
CA GLU A 90 26.07 9.44 -14.83
C GLU A 90 24.56 9.61 -15.07
N VAL A 91 23.75 9.55 -14.00
CA VAL A 91 22.30 9.75 -14.07
C VAL A 91 21.98 11.21 -14.40
N ARG A 92 22.75 12.16 -13.86
CA ARG A 92 22.61 13.58 -14.16
C ARG A 92 22.87 13.90 -15.63
N ASP A 93 23.94 13.32 -16.19
CA ASP A 93 24.34 13.57 -17.58
C ASP A 93 23.37 12.90 -18.57
N THR A 94 22.86 11.71 -18.24
CA THR A 94 21.94 10.96 -19.11
C THR A 94 20.46 11.21 -18.82
N LYS A 95 20.15 11.98 -17.77
CA LYS A 95 18.81 12.37 -17.30
C LYS A 95 17.86 11.22 -16.99
N VAL A 96 17.14 11.31 -15.88
CA VAL A 96 16.08 10.35 -15.54
C VAL A 96 14.88 10.54 -16.46
N CYS A 97 14.47 9.49 -17.19
CA CYS A 97 13.28 9.51 -18.03
C CYS A 97 12.10 8.76 -17.42
N LYS A 98 12.38 7.69 -16.64
CA LYS A 98 11.39 6.84 -15.98
C LYS A 98 11.88 6.54 -14.55
N ALA A 99 10.97 6.56 -13.58
CA ALA A 99 11.28 6.26 -12.19
C ALA A 99 10.11 5.55 -11.50
N GLN A 100 10.40 4.64 -10.58
CA GLN A 100 9.41 3.89 -9.84
C GLN A 100 9.91 3.61 -8.42
N PHE A 101 9.09 3.98 -7.44
CA PHE A 101 9.28 3.53 -6.06
C PHE A 101 8.68 2.15 -5.89
N PHE A 102 9.34 1.30 -5.09
CA PHE A 102 8.88 -0.07 -4.87
C PHE A 102 9.09 -0.49 -3.41
N PRO A 103 8.22 -1.35 -2.86
CA PRO A 103 8.41 -1.91 -1.53
C PRO A 103 9.62 -2.83 -1.51
N ASN A 104 10.47 -2.67 -0.50
CA ASN A 104 11.61 -3.51 -0.22
C ASN A 104 11.46 -4.05 1.22
N PRO A 105 11.84 -5.31 1.50
CA PRO A 105 11.93 -5.80 2.88
C PRO A 105 12.67 -4.86 3.87
N ASN A 106 13.56 -4.01 3.35
CA ASN A 106 14.36 -3.05 4.13
C ASN A 106 13.86 -1.59 4.05
N GLY A 107 12.71 -1.30 3.46
CA GLY A 107 12.15 0.06 3.34
C GLY A 107 11.51 0.32 1.98
N ILE A 108 11.66 1.53 1.45
CA ILE A 108 11.22 1.88 0.09
C ILE A 108 12.44 2.04 -0.81
N GLY A 109 12.47 1.28 -1.90
CA GLY A 109 13.49 1.40 -2.94
C GLY A 109 13.07 2.33 -4.08
N LEU A 110 14.03 2.72 -4.90
CA LEU A 110 13.83 3.52 -6.10
C LEU A 110 14.58 2.89 -7.27
N GLY A 111 13.86 2.59 -8.36
CA GLY A 111 14.45 2.24 -9.64
C GLY A 111 14.31 3.39 -10.63
N VAL A 112 15.38 3.69 -11.37
CA VAL A 112 15.36 4.71 -12.42
C VAL A 112 15.90 4.16 -13.73
N ILE A 113 15.35 4.65 -14.83
CA ILE A 113 15.84 4.44 -16.19
C ILE A 113 16.15 5.82 -16.79
N THR A 114 17.31 5.95 -17.41
CA THR A 114 17.75 7.21 -18.03
C THR A 114 17.34 7.31 -19.50
N THR A 115 17.55 8.46 -20.14
CA THR A 115 17.25 8.63 -21.58
C THR A 115 18.08 7.72 -22.50
N THR A 116 19.21 7.19 -22.00
CA THR A 116 20.07 6.22 -22.69
C THR A 116 19.76 4.77 -22.33
N ASN A 117 18.60 4.50 -21.73
CA ASN A 117 18.16 3.17 -21.25
C ASN A 117 19.08 2.52 -20.19
N ARG A 118 19.95 3.30 -19.53
CA ARG A 118 20.74 2.84 -18.38
C ARG A 118 19.83 2.74 -17.17
N MET A 119 20.02 1.70 -16.35
CA MET A 119 19.14 1.37 -15.24
C MET A 119 19.92 1.38 -13.91
N PHE A 120 19.37 2.09 -12.93
CA PHE A 120 19.97 2.24 -11.60
C PHE A 120 18.96 1.94 -10.50
N LEU A 121 19.45 1.35 -9.41
CA LEU A 121 18.68 1.00 -8.22
C LEU A 121 19.23 1.70 -6.99
N VAL A 122 18.31 2.14 -6.15
CA VAL A 122 18.53 2.48 -4.75
C VAL A 122 17.70 1.52 -3.91
N ASN A 123 18.35 0.70 -3.10
CA ASN A 123 17.65 -0.33 -2.31
C ASN A 123 16.75 0.28 -1.23
N ASN A 124 17.18 1.35 -0.58
CA ASN A 124 16.42 2.07 0.43
C ASN A 124 16.70 3.58 0.30
N VAL A 125 15.65 4.38 0.13
CA VAL A 125 15.74 5.84 0.01
C VAL A 125 16.15 6.55 1.30
N SER A 126 15.96 5.90 2.46
CA SER A 126 16.42 6.43 3.75
C SER A 126 17.95 6.42 3.88
N GLU A 127 18.59 5.42 3.27
CA GLU A 127 20.05 5.22 3.19
C GLU A 127 20.48 5.00 1.73
N PRO A 128 20.45 6.06 0.91
CA PRO A 128 20.55 5.92 -0.53
C PRO A 128 21.94 5.40 -0.95
N LYS A 129 21.96 4.24 -1.61
CA LYS A 129 23.14 3.65 -2.25
C LYS A 129 22.77 3.26 -3.68
N ILE A 130 23.34 3.98 -4.64
CA ILE A 130 23.08 3.74 -6.07
C ILE A 130 23.87 2.52 -6.51
N ARG A 131 23.21 1.64 -7.26
CA ARG A 131 23.81 0.46 -7.87
C ARG A 131 23.29 0.30 -9.28
N ASN A 132 24.15 -0.22 -10.15
CA ASN A 132 23.83 -0.44 -11.54
C ASN A 132 23.33 -1.88 -11.72
N VAL A 133 22.47 -2.11 -12.70
CA VAL A 133 22.09 -3.46 -13.17
C VAL A 133 22.64 -3.70 -14.58
N PRO A 134 22.64 -4.94 -15.08
CA PRO A 134 23.07 -5.22 -16.45
C PRO A 134 22.31 -4.41 -17.49
N ASP A 135 23.04 -3.97 -18.50
CA ASP A 135 22.47 -3.29 -19.66
C ASP A 135 21.57 -4.22 -20.48
N LEU A 136 20.57 -3.64 -21.12
CA LEU A 136 19.75 -4.34 -22.09
C LEU A 136 20.54 -4.56 -23.38
N PRO A 137 20.34 -5.69 -24.07
CA PRO A 137 20.84 -5.83 -25.44
C PRO A 137 20.23 -4.73 -26.32
N ARG A 138 20.96 -4.29 -27.35
CA ARG A 138 20.51 -3.25 -28.31
C ARG A 138 20.16 -1.93 -27.63
N ALA A 139 21.08 -1.32 -26.89
CA ALA A 139 20.81 -0.14 -26.02
C ALA A 139 19.94 0.98 -26.63
N ASN A 140 19.96 1.19 -27.95
CA ASN A 140 19.23 2.25 -28.64
C ASN A 140 17.74 1.99 -28.90
N GLU A 141 17.23 0.76 -28.75
CA GLU A 141 15.78 0.53 -28.93
C GLU A 141 14.97 1.00 -27.72
N LEU A 142 13.73 1.42 -27.98
CA LEU A 142 12.83 1.91 -26.96
C LEU A 142 12.35 0.79 -26.05
N ILE A 143 12.24 1.10 -24.75
CA ILE A 143 11.61 0.23 -23.77
C ILE A 143 10.09 0.43 -23.85
N THR A 144 9.37 -0.63 -24.22
CA THR A 144 7.90 -0.65 -24.32
C THR A 144 7.25 -0.57 -22.95
N SER A 145 7.61 -1.48 -22.04
CA SER A 145 7.11 -1.48 -20.65
C SER A 145 8.20 -1.96 -19.68
N TRP A 146 8.05 -1.65 -18.41
CA TRP A 146 9.04 -1.99 -17.40
C TRP A 146 8.44 -1.95 -16.00
N SER A 147 9.08 -2.64 -15.05
CA SER A 147 8.85 -2.46 -13.62
C SER A 147 10.03 -3.00 -12.82
N VAL A 148 10.24 -2.49 -11.62
CA VAL A 148 11.14 -3.10 -10.64
C VAL A 148 10.48 -4.34 -10.04
N LEU A 149 11.23 -5.43 -9.96
CA LEU A 149 10.89 -6.65 -9.23
C LEU A 149 11.79 -6.73 -8.00
N CYS A 150 11.18 -6.76 -6.82
CA CYS A 150 11.85 -7.06 -5.56
C CYS A 150 11.26 -8.35 -5.00
N SER A 151 12.09 -9.37 -4.78
CA SER A 151 11.70 -10.68 -4.27
C SER A 151 12.66 -11.16 -3.18
N GLY A 152 12.24 -12.10 -2.34
CA GLY A 152 13.09 -12.65 -1.28
C GLY A 152 12.86 -12.02 0.10
N SER A 153 13.72 -12.39 1.05
CA SER A 153 13.62 -11.99 2.45
C SER A 153 14.47 -10.75 2.76
N ARG A 154 14.38 -10.21 3.98
CA ARG A 154 15.22 -9.09 4.45
C ARG A 154 16.73 -9.35 4.28
N ALA A 155 17.18 -10.59 4.47
CA ALA A 155 18.58 -10.96 4.40
C ALA A 155 19.08 -11.22 2.97
N ALA A 156 18.17 -11.61 2.05
CA ALA A 156 18.52 -12.03 0.70
C ALA A 156 17.47 -11.52 -0.30
N ALA A 157 17.37 -10.20 -0.42
CA ALA A 157 16.47 -9.56 -1.39
C ALA A 157 17.11 -9.57 -2.79
N ASN A 158 16.43 -10.22 -3.74
CA ASN A 158 16.74 -10.19 -5.15
C ASN A 158 15.96 -9.05 -5.82
N ILE A 159 16.68 -8.02 -6.23
CA ILE A 159 16.12 -6.80 -6.80
C ILE A 159 16.63 -6.64 -8.23
N GLY A 160 15.75 -6.26 -9.14
CA GLY A 160 16.09 -6.03 -10.54
C GLY A 160 14.96 -5.38 -11.30
N PHE A 161 15.18 -5.18 -12.60
CA PHE A 161 14.18 -4.70 -13.52
C PHE A 161 13.63 -5.86 -14.34
N LEU A 162 12.33 -5.82 -14.58
CA LEU A 162 11.68 -6.49 -15.70
C LEU A 162 11.44 -5.45 -16.78
N VAL A 163 11.88 -5.73 -17.99
CA VAL A 163 11.80 -4.77 -19.10
C VAL A 163 11.35 -5.48 -20.37
N SER A 164 10.31 -4.97 -21.01
CA SER A 164 9.90 -5.44 -22.34
C SER A 164 10.39 -4.52 -23.45
N ARG A 165 10.76 -5.14 -24.56
CA ARG A 165 10.90 -4.52 -25.88
C ARG A 165 10.08 -5.33 -26.86
N ASP A 166 8.97 -4.75 -27.28
CA ASP A 166 7.92 -5.45 -27.98
C ASP A 166 7.50 -6.72 -27.20
N LYS A 167 7.80 -7.92 -27.72
CA LYS A 167 7.50 -9.21 -27.06
C LYS A 167 8.61 -9.70 -26.14
N GLU A 168 9.82 -9.19 -26.30
CA GLU A 168 10.98 -9.74 -25.60
C GLU A 168 11.03 -9.16 -24.18
N LEU A 169 10.93 -10.05 -23.20
CA LEU A 169 10.95 -9.70 -21.79
C LEU A 169 12.32 -10.02 -21.21
N TYR A 170 13.01 -9.03 -20.66
CA TYR A 170 14.32 -9.18 -20.03
C TYR A 170 14.21 -8.98 -18.52
N LYS A 171 14.96 -9.80 -17.78
CA LYS A 171 15.21 -9.64 -16.35
C LYS A 171 16.64 -9.16 -16.14
N CYS A 172 16.80 -7.95 -15.62
CA CYS A 172 18.08 -7.33 -15.29
C CYS A 172 18.25 -7.27 -13.77
N GLN A 173 18.92 -8.26 -13.19
CA GLN A 173 19.03 -8.41 -11.75
C GLN A 173 20.35 -7.85 -11.22
N LEU A 174 20.30 -7.25 -10.02
CA LEU A 174 21.49 -6.79 -9.33
C LEU A 174 22.43 -7.96 -9.03
N GLY A 175 23.71 -7.79 -9.33
CA GLY A 175 24.75 -8.81 -9.12
C GLY A 175 24.96 -9.78 -10.30
N GLU A 176 24.05 -9.78 -11.27
CA GLU A 176 24.25 -10.51 -12.53
C GLU A 176 25.14 -9.70 -13.48
N SER A 177 25.78 -10.38 -14.44
CA SER A 177 26.62 -9.73 -15.46
C SER A 177 25.87 -9.35 -16.73
N ARG A 178 24.73 -9.97 -16.99
CA ARG A 178 23.93 -9.77 -18.22
C ARG A 178 22.43 -9.83 -17.96
N ALA A 179 21.67 -9.16 -18.82
CA ALA A 179 20.22 -9.32 -18.88
C ALA A 179 19.85 -10.75 -19.29
N VAL A 180 18.84 -11.33 -18.65
CA VAL A 180 18.34 -12.68 -18.96
C VAL A 180 17.00 -12.56 -19.70
N LEU A 181 16.91 -13.18 -20.88
CA LEU A 181 15.66 -13.23 -21.64
C LEU A 181 14.69 -14.22 -20.98
N MET A 182 13.51 -13.73 -20.63
CA MET A 182 12.38 -14.49 -20.09
C MET A 182 11.41 -14.83 -21.21
N ARG A 183 10.81 -16.02 -21.14
CA ARG A 183 9.86 -16.52 -22.15
C ARG A 183 8.55 -16.95 -21.47
N PRO A 184 7.68 -15.99 -21.10
CA PRO A 184 6.37 -16.34 -20.57
C PRO A 184 5.56 -17.11 -21.62
N GLU A 185 4.88 -18.18 -21.21
CA GLU A 185 3.95 -18.92 -22.08
C GLU A 185 2.65 -18.10 -22.23
N ILE A 186 2.57 -17.30 -23.29
CA ILE A 186 1.35 -16.58 -23.69
C ILE A 186 0.82 -17.26 -24.94
N ARG A 187 -0.41 -17.80 -24.87
CA ARG A 187 -0.99 -18.61 -25.95
C ARG A 187 -1.52 -17.75 -27.08
N ASN A 188 -2.17 -16.64 -26.73
CA ASN A 188 -2.77 -15.77 -27.72
C ASN A 188 -1.71 -14.90 -28.42
N PRO A 189 -1.85 -14.66 -29.74
CA PRO A 189 -0.96 -13.74 -30.45
C PRO A 189 -1.02 -12.33 -29.86
N TYR A 190 0.14 -11.69 -29.78
CA TYR A 190 0.33 -10.30 -29.39
C TYR A 190 1.51 -9.74 -30.18
N THR A 191 1.74 -8.43 -30.17
CA THR A 191 2.97 -7.81 -30.72
C THR A 191 3.83 -7.16 -29.64
N GLN A 192 3.21 -6.71 -28.54
CA GLN A 192 3.87 -5.95 -27.50
C GLN A 192 3.33 -6.28 -26.11
N ILE A 193 4.23 -6.28 -25.10
CA ILE A 193 3.83 -6.23 -23.69
C ILE A 193 3.74 -4.76 -23.28
N LEU A 194 2.52 -4.29 -23.00
CA LEU A 194 2.22 -2.90 -22.67
C LEU A 194 2.43 -2.59 -21.19
N SER A 195 2.17 -3.55 -20.29
CA SER A 195 2.38 -3.36 -18.84
C SER A 195 2.98 -4.60 -18.19
N ILE A 196 3.92 -4.39 -17.27
CA ILE A 196 4.51 -5.42 -16.40
C ILE A 196 4.30 -4.98 -14.96
N VAL A 197 3.68 -5.82 -14.13
CA VAL A 197 3.40 -5.46 -12.74
C VAL A 197 3.71 -6.65 -11.81
N PRO A 198 4.82 -6.60 -11.08
CA PRO A 198 5.12 -7.54 -10.01
C PRO A 198 4.22 -7.34 -8.80
N SER A 199 3.87 -8.45 -8.13
CA SER A 199 3.20 -8.42 -6.82
C SER A 199 4.14 -7.84 -5.77
N GLN A 200 3.59 -7.17 -4.74
CA GLN A 200 4.41 -6.55 -3.69
C GLN A 200 5.28 -7.55 -2.90
N ASN A 201 4.86 -8.82 -2.83
CA ASN A 201 5.65 -9.89 -2.20
C ASN A 201 6.74 -10.48 -3.11
N GLY A 202 6.83 -10.02 -4.36
CA GLY A 202 7.82 -10.44 -5.35
C GLY A 202 7.64 -11.83 -5.94
N ARG A 203 6.55 -12.55 -5.63
CA ARG A 203 6.36 -13.95 -6.05
C ARG A 203 5.63 -14.09 -7.38
N HIS A 204 4.84 -13.10 -7.76
CA HIS A 204 3.97 -13.15 -8.92
C HIS A 204 4.21 -11.94 -9.83
N VAL A 205 3.90 -12.09 -11.11
CA VAL A 205 3.93 -11.02 -12.11
C VAL A 205 2.69 -11.12 -12.97
N ALA A 206 2.11 -9.97 -13.30
CA ALA A 206 1.09 -9.83 -14.32
C ALA A 206 1.66 -9.07 -15.53
N LEU A 207 1.31 -9.54 -16.73
CA LEU A 207 1.64 -8.93 -18.01
C LEU A 207 0.34 -8.58 -18.73
N PHE A 208 0.29 -7.41 -19.35
CA PHE A 208 -0.82 -7.02 -20.22
C PHE A 208 -0.32 -6.76 -21.63
N THR A 209 -0.93 -7.40 -22.63
CA THR A 209 -0.52 -7.32 -24.03
C THR A 209 -1.34 -6.28 -24.82
N ASP A 210 -0.81 -5.88 -25.98
CA ASP A 210 -1.50 -5.04 -26.96
C ASP A 210 -2.72 -5.69 -27.62
N SER A 211 -2.81 -7.02 -27.58
CA SER A 211 -3.99 -7.78 -27.98
C SER A 211 -5.05 -7.90 -26.88
N GLY A 212 -4.84 -7.28 -25.72
CA GLY A 212 -5.82 -7.22 -24.63
C GLY A 212 -5.83 -8.41 -23.68
N PHE A 213 -4.82 -9.27 -23.74
CA PHE A 213 -4.69 -10.42 -22.86
C PHE A 213 -3.91 -10.07 -21.59
N LEU A 214 -4.47 -10.49 -20.48
CA LEU A 214 -3.84 -10.48 -19.16
C LEU A 214 -3.21 -11.85 -18.90
N TRP A 215 -1.89 -11.91 -18.76
CA TRP A 215 -1.18 -13.10 -18.29
C TRP A 215 -0.78 -12.93 -16.83
N ILE A 216 -0.99 -13.96 -16.01
CA ILE A 216 -0.57 -13.98 -14.61
C ILE A 216 0.23 -15.25 -14.34
N GLY A 217 1.39 -15.11 -13.70
CA GLY A 217 2.24 -16.23 -13.33
C GLY A 217 3.27 -15.92 -12.25
N SER A 218 4.19 -16.86 -12.05
CA SER A 218 5.31 -16.71 -11.12
C SER A 218 6.32 -15.69 -11.64
N SER A 219 7.02 -15.00 -10.72
CA SER A 219 8.00 -13.96 -11.07
C SER A 219 9.28 -14.48 -11.74
N ASP A 220 9.50 -15.79 -11.74
CA ASP A 220 10.53 -16.47 -12.52
C ASP A 220 10.04 -16.94 -13.91
N PHE A 221 8.76 -16.67 -14.24
CA PHE A 221 8.10 -17.02 -15.49
C PHE A 221 8.07 -18.51 -15.80
N ARG A 222 8.24 -19.38 -14.80
CA ARG A 222 8.17 -20.85 -14.97
C ARG A 222 6.76 -21.40 -14.86
N SER A 223 5.87 -20.72 -14.16
CA SER A 223 4.49 -21.16 -13.92
C SER A 223 3.51 -20.09 -14.39
N LYS A 224 2.63 -20.44 -15.32
CA LYS A 224 1.45 -19.66 -15.68
C LYS A 224 0.28 -20.07 -14.77
N TYR A 225 -0.38 -19.10 -14.15
CA TYR A 225 -1.58 -19.33 -13.34
C TYR A 225 -2.84 -19.19 -14.19
N CYS A 226 -2.94 -18.11 -14.96
CA CYS A 226 -4.06 -17.87 -15.87
C CYS A 226 -3.67 -16.93 -17.01
N GLU A 227 -4.48 -16.97 -18.07
CA GLU A 227 -4.47 -15.99 -19.17
C GLU A 227 -5.92 -15.63 -19.46
N ILE A 228 -6.24 -14.34 -19.42
CA ILE A 228 -7.61 -13.82 -19.42
C ILE A 228 -7.73 -12.81 -20.56
N ASP A 229 -8.75 -12.95 -21.40
CA ASP A 229 -9.16 -11.91 -22.33
C ASP A 229 -9.89 -10.81 -21.55
N THR A 230 -9.33 -9.60 -21.55
CA THR A 230 -9.94 -8.47 -20.83
C THR A 230 -11.05 -7.78 -21.62
N GLY A 231 -11.14 -8.02 -22.94
CA GLY A 231 -11.97 -7.23 -23.85
C GLY A 231 -11.46 -5.81 -24.14
N TYR A 232 -10.33 -5.40 -23.54
CA TYR A 232 -9.71 -4.10 -23.75
C TYR A 232 -8.35 -4.26 -24.42
N VAL A 233 -8.10 -3.53 -25.51
CA VAL A 233 -6.79 -3.50 -26.20
C VAL A 233 -5.92 -2.30 -25.80
N LYS A 234 -6.53 -1.27 -25.20
CA LYS A 234 -5.84 -0.06 -24.75
C LYS A 234 -5.11 -0.34 -23.44
N GLN A 235 -3.92 0.23 -23.26
CA GLN A 235 -3.19 0.14 -21.99
C GLN A 235 -4.05 0.71 -20.84
N PRO A 236 -4.21 -0.02 -19.73
CA PRO A 236 -4.88 0.50 -18.53
C PRO A 236 -4.14 1.73 -17.97
N LYS A 237 -4.88 2.70 -17.44
CA LYS A 237 -4.31 3.88 -16.77
C LYS A 237 -3.55 3.47 -15.50
N GLU A 238 -4.13 2.55 -14.73
CA GLU A 238 -3.53 1.94 -13.56
C GLU A 238 -3.74 0.43 -13.65
N PHE A 239 -2.68 -0.33 -13.38
CA PHE A 239 -2.66 -1.78 -13.43
C PHE A 239 -1.86 -2.24 -12.23
N VAL A 240 -2.54 -2.78 -11.23
CA VAL A 240 -1.95 -2.98 -9.90
C VAL A 240 -2.44 -4.27 -9.26
N TRP A 241 -1.66 -4.77 -8.30
CA TRP A 241 -2.09 -5.88 -7.46
C TRP A 241 -2.98 -5.39 -6.33
N CYS A 242 -4.07 -6.12 -6.06
CA CYS A 242 -4.79 -6.07 -4.80
C CYS A 242 -4.19 -7.13 -3.86
N GLY A 243 -3.28 -6.69 -2.99
CA GLY A 243 -2.44 -7.58 -2.21
C GLY A 243 -1.60 -8.50 -3.09
N SER A 244 -1.85 -9.81 -3.04
CA SER A 244 -1.16 -10.82 -3.87
C SER A 244 -2.11 -11.83 -4.52
N GLN A 245 -3.39 -11.49 -4.62
CA GLN A 245 -4.45 -12.48 -4.94
C GLN A 245 -5.32 -12.10 -6.13
N ALA A 246 -5.32 -10.84 -6.54
CA ALA A 246 -6.05 -10.35 -7.70
C ALA A 246 -5.31 -9.18 -8.35
N ILE A 247 -5.59 -8.98 -9.63
CA ILE A 247 -5.15 -7.84 -10.42
C ILE A 247 -6.31 -6.89 -10.59
N ILE A 248 -6.04 -5.60 -10.45
CA ILE A 248 -6.98 -4.53 -10.74
C ILE A 248 -6.45 -3.72 -11.90
N ALA A 249 -7.34 -3.44 -12.86
CA ALA A 249 -7.04 -2.62 -14.01
C ALA A 249 -8.11 -1.53 -14.15
N HIS A 250 -7.66 -0.31 -14.44
CA HIS A 250 -8.51 0.87 -14.59
C HIS A 250 -8.48 1.36 -16.03
N TRP A 251 -9.64 1.36 -16.66
CA TRP A 251 -9.89 1.99 -17.96
C TRP A 251 -11.01 3.00 -17.82
N GLU A 252 -10.75 4.24 -18.24
CA GLU A 252 -11.78 5.30 -18.31
C GLU A 252 -12.49 5.55 -16.98
N ASP A 253 -13.72 5.07 -16.83
CA ASP A 253 -14.62 5.11 -15.67
C ASP A 253 -14.89 3.71 -15.06
N VAL A 254 -14.24 2.67 -15.59
CA VAL A 254 -14.40 1.27 -15.18
C VAL A 254 -13.16 0.76 -14.46
N MET A 255 -13.38 0.16 -13.30
CA MET A 255 -12.40 -0.66 -12.61
C MET A 255 -12.74 -2.14 -12.77
N CYS A 256 -11.81 -2.92 -13.31
CA CYS A 256 -11.96 -4.36 -13.48
C CYS A 256 -11.03 -5.11 -12.51
N ILE A 257 -11.55 -6.13 -11.84
CA ILE A 257 -10.82 -7.03 -10.95
C ILE A 257 -10.74 -8.41 -11.59
N TYR A 258 -9.52 -8.96 -11.66
CA TYR A 258 -9.21 -10.26 -12.24
C TYR A 258 -8.61 -11.19 -11.19
N GLY A 259 -9.30 -12.29 -10.91
CA GLY A 259 -8.82 -13.36 -10.02
C GLY A 259 -8.04 -14.45 -10.78
N PHE A 260 -7.24 -15.23 -10.05
CA PHE A 260 -6.44 -16.32 -10.63
C PHE A 260 -7.26 -17.48 -11.21
N ASN A 261 -8.51 -17.60 -10.80
CA ASN A 261 -9.43 -18.63 -11.28
C ASN A 261 -10.18 -18.21 -12.56
N GLY A 262 -9.82 -17.06 -13.16
CA GLY A 262 -10.52 -16.51 -14.32
C GLY A 262 -11.78 -15.71 -13.99
N ASN A 263 -12.15 -15.59 -12.70
CA ASN A 263 -13.28 -14.75 -12.30
C ASN A 263 -12.95 -13.28 -12.56
N THR A 264 -13.93 -12.56 -13.12
CA THR A 264 -13.84 -11.13 -13.38
C THR A 264 -14.97 -10.40 -12.67
N SER A 265 -14.72 -9.16 -12.26
CA SER A 265 -15.74 -8.30 -11.65
C SER A 265 -15.45 -6.85 -12.02
N ASN A 266 -16.48 -6.12 -12.43
CA ASN A 266 -16.34 -4.75 -12.93
C ASN A 266 -17.14 -3.79 -12.04
N PHE A 267 -16.57 -2.64 -11.76
CA PHE A 267 -17.16 -1.56 -10.97
C PHE A 267 -17.14 -0.29 -11.78
N GLN A 268 -18.28 0.37 -11.87
CA GLN A 268 -18.45 1.66 -12.55
C GLN A 268 -18.28 2.79 -11.53
N TYR A 269 -17.56 3.84 -11.92
CA TYR A 269 -17.35 5.01 -11.10
C TYR A 269 -17.88 6.26 -11.80
N ASP A 270 -18.64 7.07 -11.05
CA ASP A 270 -19.14 8.37 -11.53
C ASP A 270 -18.01 9.41 -11.48
N GLY A 271 -17.13 9.39 -12.49
CA GLY A 271 -16.05 10.34 -12.66
C GLY A 271 -14.64 9.79 -12.43
N PRO A 272 -13.61 10.66 -12.42
CA PRO A 272 -12.22 10.24 -12.33
C PRO A 272 -11.89 9.66 -10.94
N PHE A 273 -11.25 8.50 -10.94
CA PHE A 273 -10.71 7.87 -9.75
C PHE A 273 -9.25 7.44 -9.95
N HIS A 274 -8.58 7.13 -8.85
CA HIS A 274 -7.20 6.70 -8.80
C HIS A 274 -7.03 5.52 -7.85
N ILE A 275 -6.13 4.59 -8.17
CA ILE A 275 -5.89 3.38 -7.42
C ILE A 275 -4.50 3.41 -6.79
N ILE A 276 -4.45 3.26 -5.47
CA ILE A 276 -3.21 3.22 -4.70
C ILE A 276 -3.06 1.80 -4.12
N PRO A 277 -2.07 1.01 -4.56
CA PRO A 277 -1.91 -0.35 -4.07
C PRO A 277 -1.31 -0.39 -2.66
N GLU A 278 -1.82 -1.29 -1.82
CA GLU A 278 -1.32 -1.60 -0.48
C GLU A 278 -0.98 -3.10 -0.37
N MET A 279 -0.39 -3.53 0.74
CA MET A 279 0.11 -4.90 0.90
C MET A 279 -0.97 -5.99 0.82
N ASP A 280 -2.20 -5.64 1.14
CA ASP A 280 -3.35 -6.55 1.30
C ASP A 280 -4.64 -6.06 0.64
N CYS A 281 -4.65 -4.81 0.16
CA CYS A 281 -5.81 -4.16 -0.43
C CYS A 281 -5.38 -3.15 -1.50
N VAL A 282 -6.35 -2.46 -2.09
CA VAL A 282 -6.12 -1.19 -2.78
C VAL A 282 -6.98 -0.11 -2.17
N ARG A 283 -6.50 1.13 -2.24
CA ARG A 283 -7.30 2.33 -1.96
C ARG A 283 -7.77 2.91 -3.28
N VAL A 284 -9.07 3.12 -3.42
CA VAL A 284 -9.66 3.82 -4.56
C VAL A 284 -10.06 5.22 -4.11
N VAL A 285 -9.50 6.22 -4.77
CA VAL A 285 -9.69 7.64 -4.42
C VAL A 285 -10.38 8.31 -5.59
N SER A 286 -11.63 8.72 -5.39
CA SER A 286 -12.40 9.54 -6.32
C SER A 286 -12.49 10.98 -5.82
N GLU A 287 -13.24 11.82 -6.52
CA GLU A 287 -13.55 13.18 -6.05
C GLU A 287 -14.39 13.17 -4.76
N MET A 288 -15.22 12.14 -4.57
CA MET A 288 -16.24 12.09 -3.50
C MET A 288 -15.97 11.04 -2.44
N THR A 289 -15.20 9.99 -2.77
CA THR A 289 -15.03 8.81 -1.93
C THR A 289 -13.57 8.39 -1.82
N HIS A 290 -13.27 7.75 -0.69
CA HIS A 290 -12.03 7.01 -0.49
C HIS A 290 -12.37 5.63 0.05
N GLU A 291 -12.25 4.63 -0.82
CA GLU A 291 -12.68 3.26 -0.59
C GLU A 291 -11.49 2.34 -0.40
N ILE A 292 -11.67 1.28 0.39
CA ILE A 292 -10.73 0.16 0.47
C ILE A 292 -11.37 -1.04 -0.20
N ILE A 293 -10.65 -1.63 -1.16
CA ILE A 293 -11.05 -2.88 -1.80
C ILE A 293 -10.04 -3.94 -1.38
N GLN A 294 -10.55 -4.99 -0.75
CA GLN A 294 -9.78 -6.13 -0.28
C GLN A 294 -10.48 -7.43 -0.65
N LYS A 295 -9.73 -8.52 -0.78
CA LYS A 295 -10.35 -9.84 -0.89
C LYS A 295 -11.09 -10.14 0.41
N VAL A 296 -12.33 -10.60 0.30
CA VAL A 296 -13.11 -11.08 1.46
C VAL A 296 -12.32 -12.20 2.15
N PRO A 297 -11.98 -12.06 3.45
CA PRO A 297 -11.28 -13.10 4.20
C PRO A 297 -12.10 -14.39 4.26
N VAL A 298 -11.44 -15.54 4.15
CA VAL A 298 -12.11 -16.87 4.17
C VAL A 298 -12.92 -17.08 5.45
N VAL A 299 -12.43 -16.58 6.59
CA VAL A 299 -13.14 -16.68 7.88
C VAL A 299 -14.45 -15.87 7.88
N MET A 300 -14.47 -14.72 7.20
CA MET A 300 -15.68 -13.90 7.04
C MET A 300 -16.71 -14.62 6.17
N GLU A 301 -16.27 -15.21 5.06
CA GLU A 301 -17.14 -16.04 4.22
C GLU A 301 -17.71 -17.22 5.01
N LYS A 302 -16.88 -17.94 5.77
CA LYS A 302 -17.34 -19.05 6.61
C LYS A 302 -18.42 -18.62 7.60
N ILE A 303 -18.30 -17.45 8.24
CA ILE A 303 -19.28 -17.04 9.26
C ILE A 303 -20.56 -16.46 8.65
N PHE A 304 -20.45 -15.65 7.60
CA PHE A 304 -21.57 -14.85 7.09
C PHE A 304 -22.21 -15.38 5.81
N ARG A 305 -21.64 -16.41 5.18
CA ARG A 305 -22.29 -17.04 4.03
C ARG A 305 -23.69 -17.51 4.40
N ILE A 306 -24.64 -17.25 3.50
CA ILE A 306 -26.03 -17.68 3.65
C ILE A 306 -26.07 -19.21 3.83
N ASN A 307 -26.82 -19.67 4.83
CA ASN A 307 -26.90 -21.08 5.22
C ASN A 307 -25.54 -21.71 5.55
N SER A 308 -24.61 -20.93 6.11
CA SER A 308 -23.35 -21.48 6.60
C SER A 308 -23.59 -22.46 7.74
N THR A 309 -22.99 -23.63 7.62
CA THR A 309 -22.93 -24.67 8.65
C THR A 309 -21.58 -24.68 9.38
N ALA A 310 -20.78 -23.61 9.24
CA ALA A 310 -19.48 -23.51 9.89
C ALA A 310 -19.63 -23.34 11.42
N PRO A 311 -18.73 -23.91 12.23
CA PRO A 311 -18.77 -23.76 13.70
C PRO A 311 -18.83 -22.30 14.17
N GLY A 312 -18.07 -21.40 13.53
CA GLY A 312 -18.10 -19.96 13.83
C GLY A 312 -19.46 -19.30 13.57
N ALA A 313 -20.18 -19.71 12.51
CA ALA A 313 -21.51 -19.19 12.21
C ALA A 313 -22.54 -19.58 13.29
N TYR A 314 -22.54 -20.85 13.69
CA TYR A 314 -23.39 -21.33 14.78
C TYR A 314 -23.03 -20.69 16.12
N LEU A 315 -21.76 -20.42 16.40
CA LEU A 315 -21.36 -19.72 17.63
C LEU A 315 -21.89 -18.29 17.67
N VAL A 316 -21.86 -17.57 16.54
CA VAL A 316 -22.48 -16.24 16.41
C VAL A 316 -23.98 -16.31 16.68
N GLU A 317 -24.68 -17.30 16.12
CA GLU A 317 -26.11 -17.47 16.37
C GLU A 317 -26.41 -17.87 17.82
N ALA A 318 -25.62 -18.76 18.42
CA ALA A 318 -25.72 -19.11 19.84
C ALA A 318 -25.61 -17.86 20.73
N SER A 319 -24.64 -16.99 20.44
CA SER A 319 -24.46 -15.72 21.16
C SER A 319 -25.65 -14.76 20.98
N LYS A 320 -26.22 -14.66 19.77
CA LYS A 320 -27.43 -13.85 19.52
C LYS A 320 -28.64 -14.38 20.29
N GLN A 321 -28.87 -15.70 20.29
CA GLN A 321 -29.96 -16.32 21.05
C GLN A 321 -29.76 -16.17 22.56
N PHE A 322 -28.51 -16.25 23.04
CA PHE A 322 -28.18 -16.01 24.44
C PHE A 322 -28.52 -14.58 24.87
N GLN A 323 -28.18 -13.58 24.04
CA GLN A 323 -28.55 -12.17 24.30
C GLN A 323 -30.07 -11.96 24.34
N LYS A 324 -30.83 -12.73 23.56
CA LYS A 324 -32.31 -12.75 23.59
C LYS A 324 -32.90 -13.56 24.76
N ARG A 325 -32.06 -14.19 25.60
CA ARG A 325 -32.47 -15.11 26.68
C ARG A 325 -33.31 -16.30 26.17
N SER A 326 -33.01 -16.77 24.96
CA SER A 326 -33.66 -17.93 24.34
C SER A 326 -32.95 -19.22 24.70
N HIS A 327 -33.71 -20.28 24.97
CA HIS A 327 -33.17 -21.63 25.21
C HIS A 327 -32.44 -22.20 23.98
N GLN A 328 -32.75 -21.71 22.78
CA GLN A 328 -32.07 -22.09 21.53
C GLN A 328 -30.55 -21.84 21.57
N ALA A 329 -30.07 -20.95 22.45
CA ALA A 329 -28.64 -20.78 22.67
C ALA A 329 -27.94 -22.08 23.09
N ASP A 330 -28.61 -22.90 23.92
CA ASP A 330 -28.08 -24.20 24.35
C ASP A 330 -28.07 -25.23 23.20
N GLU A 331 -29.04 -25.15 22.29
CA GLU A 331 -29.08 -25.99 21.10
C GLU A 331 -27.89 -25.68 20.17
N TYR A 332 -27.68 -24.40 19.85
CA TYR A 332 -26.58 -23.99 18.99
C TYR A 332 -25.19 -24.24 19.60
N ILE A 333 -25.00 -24.01 20.91
CA ILE A 333 -23.69 -24.27 21.53
C ILE A 333 -23.36 -25.77 21.54
N ARG A 334 -24.36 -26.65 21.68
CA ARG A 334 -24.16 -28.11 21.56
C ARG A 334 -23.71 -28.52 20.16
N LEU A 335 -24.23 -27.88 19.11
CA LEU A 335 -23.79 -28.12 17.73
C LEU A 335 -22.32 -27.76 17.51
N VAL A 336 -21.82 -26.74 18.22
CA VAL A 336 -20.45 -26.23 18.06
C VAL A 336 -19.45 -26.90 19.02
N LYS A 337 -19.91 -27.54 20.09
CA LYS A 337 -19.08 -28.08 21.18
C LYS A 337 -17.85 -28.87 20.72
N PRO A 338 -17.89 -29.75 19.69
CA PRO A 338 -16.71 -30.47 19.21
C PRO A 338 -15.60 -29.57 18.68
N ASP A 339 -15.95 -28.47 18.03
CA ASP A 339 -15.05 -27.55 17.33
C ASP A 339 -15.01 -26.15 17.96
N LEU A 340 -15.42 -26.04 19.22
CA LEU A 340 -15.66 -24.77 19.89
C LEU A 340 -14.42 -23.87 19.91
N THR A 341 -13.25 -24.44 20.17
CA THR A 341 -11.97 -23.71 20.12
C THR A 341 -11.75 -23.07 18.76
N SER A 342 -11.98 -23.81 17.66
CA SER A 342 -11.88 -23.28 16.30
C SER A 342 -12.94 -22.22 16.02
N ALA A 343 -14.18 -22.42 16.47
CA ALA A 343 -15.27 -21.46 16.28
C ALA A 343 -14.99 -20.12 16.99
N VAL A 344 -14.43 -20.17 18.19
CA VAL A 344 -14.01 -18.99 18.94
C VAL A 344 -12.88 -18.27 18.20
N GLN A 345 -11.87 -19.01 17.74
CA GLN A 345 -10.76 -18.44 16.96
C GLN A 345 -11.27 -17.79 15.67
N ASP A 346 -12.17 -18.45 14.93
CA ASP A 346 -12.81 -17.91 13.73
C ASP A 346 -13.51 -16.58 14.02
N CYS A 347 -14.26 -16.48 15.14
CA CYS A 347 -14.92 -15.22 15.53
C CYS A 347 -13.92 -14.12 15.88
N ILE A 348 -12.80 -14.45 16.55
CA ILE A 348 -11.74 -13.48 16.89
C ILE A 348 -11.06 -12.97 15.61
N ASP A 349 -10.71 -13.87 14.69
CA ASP A 349 -10.04 -13.52 13.44
C ASP A 349 -10.97 -12.73 12.53
N ALA A 350 -12.24 -13.14 12.39
CA ALA A 350 -13.26 -12.39 11.66
C ALA A 350 -13.41 -10.95 12.18
N ALA A 351 -13.47 -10.77 13.50
CA ALA A 351 -13.57 -9.44 14.09
C ALA A 351 -12.38 -8.54 13.71
N SER A 352 -11.19 -9.11 13.53
CA SER A 352 -9.98 -8.36 13.19
C SER A 352 -10.01 -7.74 11.78
N TYR A 353 -10.70 -8.39 10.84
CA TYR A 353 -10.81 -7.91 9.46
C TYR A 353 -11.87 -6.83 9.26
N GLU A 354 -12.77 -6.68 10.22
CA GLU A 354 -13.90 -5.77 10.12
C GLU A 354 -13.55 -4.31 10.44
N PHE A 355 -14.25 -3.40 9.77
CA PHE A 355 -14.15 -1.96 10.00
C PHE A 355 -15.34 -1.42 10.80
N ASP A 356 -16.51 -2.06 10.70
CA ASP A 356 -17.70 -1.66 11.45
C ASP A 356 -17.59 -2.06 12.94
N PRO A 357 -17.57 -1.10 13.87
CA PRO A 357 -17.50 -1.39 15.30
C PRO A 357 -18.66 -2.26 15.82
N GLU A 358 -19.84 -2.22 15.23
CA GLU A 358 -20.98 -3.04 15.67
C GLU A 358 -20.79 -4.51 15.28
N VAL A 359 -20.32 -4.78 14.06
CA VAL A 359 -19.97 -6.14 13.61
C VAL A 359 -18.79 -6.69 14.42
N GLN A 360 -17.76 -5.87 14.66
CA GLN A 360 -16.64 -6.23 15.55
C GLN A 360 -17.14 -6.64 16.95
N LYS A 361 -17.99 -5.82 17.58
CA LYS A 361 -18.56 -6.13 18.91
C LYS A 361 -19.38 -7.41 18.90
N MET A 362 -20.19 -7.63 17.86
CA MET A 362 -20.98 -8.85 17.71
C MET A 362 -20.08 -10.10 17.69
N LEU A 363 -19.03 -10.09 16.85
CA LEU A 363 -18.09 -11.20 16.72
C LEU A 363 -17.28 -11.43 18.01
N ILE A 364 -16.81 -10.36 18.65
CA ILE A 364 -16.08 -10.44 19.92
C ILE A 364 -16.99 -10.95 21.05
N ARG A 365 -18.28 -10.56 21.10
CA ARG A 365 -19.25 -11.13 22.06
C ARG A 365 -19.50 -12.61 21.81
N ALA A 366 -19.54 -13.04 20.55
CA ALA A 366 -19.65 -14.46 20.21
C ALA A 366 -18.43 -15.26 20.67
N ALA A 367 -17.23 -14.74 20.42
CA ALA A 367 -15.99 -15.31 20.94
C ALA A 367 -15.98 -15.36 22.48
N GLN A 368 -16.39 -14.29 23.15
CA GLN A 368 -16.50 -14.23 24.61
C GLN A 368 -17.48 -15.28 25.16
N PHE A 369 -18.64 -15.44 24.52
CA PHE A 369 -19.63 -16.45 24.87
C PHE A 369 -19.04 -17.86 24.76
N GLY A 370 -18.41 -18.19 23.62
CA GLY A 370 -17.78 -19.49 23.41
C GLY A 370 -16.63 -19.77 24.39
N LYS A 371 -15.81 -18.76 24.71
CA LYS A 371 -14.76 -18.85 25.74
C LYS A 371 -15.30 -19.23 27.12
N GLY A 372 -16.57 -18.96 27.42
CA GLY A 372 -17.19 -19.42 28.67
C GLY A 372 -17.24 -20.95 28.83
N PHE A 373 -17.10 -21.69 27.73
CA PHE A 373 -17.19 -23.15 27.68
C PHE A 373 -15.87 -23.85 27.33
N THR A 374 -14.75 -23.10 27.19
CA THR A 374 -13.42 -23.65 26.90
C THR A 374 -12.35 -23.00 27.79
N MET A 375 -11.40 -23.79 28.29
CA MET A 375 -10.29 -23.31 29.14
C MET A 375 -8.95 -23.27 28.39
N ASP A 376 -8.97 -22.78 27.15
CA ASP A 376 -7.75 -22.61 26.36
C ASP A 376 -7.08 -21.25 26.65
N ALA A 377 -5.89 -21.30 27.23
CA ALA A 377 -5.09 -20.12 27.57
C ALA A 377 -4.61 -19.36 26.31
N ASN A 378 -4.30 -20.06 25.22
CA ASN A 378 -3.82 -19.44 23.98
C ASN A 378 -4.93 -18.63 23.32
N ILE A 379 -6.14 -19.19 23.22
CA ILE A 379 -7.32 -18.45 22.73
C ILE A 379 -7.61 -17.25 23.62
N THR A 380 -7.42 -17.40 24.93
CA THR A 380 -7.63 -16.31 25.88
C THR A 380 -6.68 -15.14 25.63
N ASP A 381 -5.40 -15.43 25.40
CA ASP A 381 -4.40 -14.43 25.04
C ASP A 381 -4.69 -13.77 23.69
N THR A 382 -4.99 -14.57 22.64
CA THR A 382 -5.36 -14.05 21.32
C THR A 382 -6.59 -13.13 21.39
N TYR A 383 -7.64 -13.54 22.13
CA TYR A 383 -8.82 -12.71 22.35
C TYR A 383 -8.49 -11.36 22.97
N VAL A 384 -7.67 -11.34 24.03
CA VAL A 384 -7.29 -10.10 24.73
C VAL A 384 -6.46 -9.20 23.80
N LYS A 385 -5.49 -9.78 23.09
CA LYS A 385 -4.65 -9.06 22.12
C LYS A 385 -5.48 -8.45 21.00
N THR A 386 -6.39 -9.21 20.39
CA THR A 386 -7.27 -8.72 19.33
C THR A 386 -8.18 -7.61 19.85
N CYS A 387 -8.78 -7.75 21.04
CA CYS A 387 -9.59 -6.67 21.64
C CYS A 387 -8.80 -5.37 21.84
N ARG A 388 -7.53 -5.47 22.28
CA ARG A 388 -6.66 -4.30 22.42
C ARG A 388 -6.40 -3.64 21.06
N TRP A 389 -6.05 -4.43 20.05
CA TRP A 389 -5.79 -3.95 18.70
C TRP A 389 -7.02 -3.34 18.03
N LEU A 390 -8.21 -3.92 18.19
CA LEU A 390 -9.44 -3.37 17.63
C LEU A 390 -9.73 -1.96 18.18
N ARG A 391 -9.51 -1.72 19.47
CA ARG A 391 -9.67 -0.38 20.07
C ARG A 391 -8.65 0.63 19.50
N VAL A 392 -7.40 0.21 19.33
CA VAL A 392 -6.36 1.05 18.71
C VAL A 392 -6.72 1.35 17.25
N LEU A 393 -7.10 0.33 16.47
CA LEU A 393 -7.50 0.46 15.08
C LEU A 393 -8.68 1.40 14.92
N ASN A 394 -9.74 1.24 15.71
CA ASN A 394 -10.90 2.13 15.65
C ASN A 394 -10.51 3.58 16.01
N SER A 395 -9.55 3.78 16.92
CA SER A 395 -9.07 5.11 17.28
C SER A 395 -8.26 5.78 16.16
N VAL A 396 -7.46 5.02 15.39
CA VAL A 396 -6.67 5.59 14.29
C VAL A 396 -7.46 5.71 12.98
N ARG A 397 -8.48 4.86 12.80
CA ARG A 397 -9.43 4.92 11.69
C ARG A 397 -10.45 6.05 11.85
N ASP A 398 -10.64 6.56 13.06
CA ASP A 398 -11.53 7.69 13.33
C ASP A 398 -11.27 8.82 12.33
N PRO A 399 -12.31 9.43 11.72
CA PRO A 399 -12.13 10.47 10.71
C PRO A 399 -11.29 11.67 11.15
N LYS A 400 -11.17 11.94 12.46
CA LYS A 400 -10.30 13.00 13.00
C LYS A 400 -8.81 12.65 12.91
N VAL A 401 -8.48 11.35 12.88
CA VAL A 401 -7.11 10.82 12.74
C VAL A 401 -6.82 10.44 11.29
N ALA A 402 -7.80 9.88 10.59
CA ALA A 402 -7.80 9.59 9.16
C ALA A 402 -6.66 8.67 8.71
N ILE A 403 -6.49 7.53 9.40
CA ILE A 403 -5.54 6.47 9.02
C ILE A 403 -6.33 5.16 8.82
N PRO A 404 -6.74 4.84 7.57
CA PRO A 404 -7.57 3.68 7.28
C PRO A 404 -6.74 2.39 7.23
N LEU A 405 -6.15 2.03 8.36
CA LEU A 405 -5.19 0.94 8.51
C LEU A 405 -5.93 -0.40 8.65
N THR A 406 -5.55 -1.43 7.89
CA THR A 406 -6.08 -2.79 8.08
C THR A 406 -5.40 -3.49 9.27
N PHE A 407 -5.97 -4.60 9.73
CA PHE A 407 -5.34 -5.38 10.80
C PHE A 407 -4.02 -6.04 10.34
N LEU A 408 -3.96 -6.55 9.11
CA LEU A 408 -2.73 -7.12 8.56
C LEU A 408 -1.64 -6.06 8.39
N GLN A 409 -2.03 -4.85 7.98
CA GLN A 409 -1.14 -3.69 7.92
C GLN A 409 -0.56 -3.35 9.29
N VAL A 410 -1.36 -3.29 10.35
CA VAL A 410 -0.85 -2.93 11.69
C VAL A 410 0.06 -4.01 12.27
N GLN A 411 -0.23 -5.28 11.99
CA GLN A 411 0.65 -6.40 12.35
C GLN A 411 2.00 -6.33 11.64
N ASN A 412 2.03 -5.94 10.37
CA ASN A 412 3.27 -5.77 9.62
C ASN A 412 4.07 -4.53 10.06
N LEU A 413 3.37 -3.43 10.29
CA LEU A 413 3.94 -2.15 10.70
C LEU A 413 4.55 -2.22 12.11
N GLY A 414 3.85 -2.87 13.04
CA GLY A 414 4.23 -2.99 14.44
C GLY A 414 3.93 -1.74 15.28
N GLU A 415 3.87 -1.94 16.60
CA GLU A 415 3.46 -0.92 17.57
C GLU A 415 4.35 0.33 17.51
N ARG A 416 5.67 0.14 17.44
CA ARG A 416 6.65 1.24 17.47
C ARG A 416 6.48 2.19 16.28
N VAL A 417 6.30 1.64 15.07
CA VAL A 417 6.16 2.44 13.87
C VAL A 417 4.78 3.12 13.82
N LEU A 418 3.73 2.47 14.32
CA LEU A 418 2.43 3.13 14.49
C LEU A 418 2.52 4.35 15.39
N ILE A 419 3.19 4.22 16.55
CA ILE A 419 3.41 5.34 17.47
C ILE A 419 4.23 6.44 16.79
N ASP A 420 5.30 6.10 16.08
CA ASP A 420 6.10 7.07 15.35
C ASP A 420 5.26 7.84 14.31
N ARG A 421 4.39 7.18 13.55
CA ARG A 421 3.47 7.84 12.61
C ARG A 421 2.53 8.82 13.31
N LEU A 422 1.95 8.43 14.45
CA LEU A 422 1.10 9.35 15.24
C LEU A 422 1.90 10.55 15.76
N ILE A 423 3.14 10.34 16.21
CA ILE A 423 4.04 11.41 16.64
C ILE A 423 4.36 12.36 15.49
N TRP A 424 4.73 11.84 14.32
CA TRP A 424 5.06 12.65 13.14
C TRP A 424 3.86 13.44 12.62
N ARG A 425 2.65 12.89 12.75
CA ARG A 425 1.38 13.59 12.50
C ARG A 425 0.99 14.60 13.58
N ARG A 426 1.83 14.78 14.60
CA ARG A 426 1.61 15.70 15.74
C ARG A 426 0.42 15.31 16.63
N LEU A 427 0.03 14.03 16.61
CA LEU A 427 -1.04 13.46 17.44
C LEU A 427 -0.47 12.93 18.78
N HIS A 428 0.34 13.73 19.47
CA HIS A 428 1.09 13.30 20.66
C HIS A 428 0.20 12.75 21.78
N CYS A 429 -0.97 13.36 22.00
CA CYS A 429 -1.91 12.90 23.02
C CYS A 429 -2.41 11.48 22.73
N LEU A 430 -2.87 11.23 21.50
CA LEU A 430 -3.32 9.91 21.08
C LEU A 430 -2.16 8.90 21.11
N ALA A 431 -0.98 9.29 20.60
CA ALA A 431 0.20 8.44 20.61
C ALA A 431 0.58 7.98 22.05
N LYS A 432 0.55 8.89 23.02
CA LYS A 432 0.81 8.58 24.43
C LYS A 432 -0.22 7.59 24.99
N HIS A 433 -1.51 7.82 24.72
CA HIS A 433 -2.58 6.94 25.19
C HIS A 433 -2.47 5.54 24.57
N VAL A 434 -2.24 5.44 23.25
CA VAL A 434 -2.05 4.16 22.56
C VAL A 434 -0.83 3.42 23.11
N ALA A 435 0.30 4.11 23.28
CA ALA A 435 1.52 3.50 23.81
C ALA A 435 1.34 2.94 25.23
N ALA A 436 0.67 3.70 26.11
CA ALA A 436 0.34 3.24 27.46
C ALA A 436 -0.65 2.07 27.43
N TYR A 437 -1.67 2.13 26.55
CA TYR A 437 -2.69 1.11 26.42
C TYR A 437 -2.13 -0.24 25.91
N LEU A 438 -1.16 -0.19 25.00
CA LEU A 438 -0.41 -1.35 24.51
C LEU A 438 0.69 -1.81 25.49
N GLN A 439 0.87 -1.11 26.62
CA GLN A 439 1.85 -1.45 27.65
C GLN A 439 3.32 -1.41 27.14
N MET A 440 3.61 -0.48 26.22
CA MET A 440 4.96 -0.28 25.70
C MET A 440 5.85 0.37 26.77
N LYS A 441 6.94 -0.31 27.17
CA LYS A 441 7.86 0.16 28.22
C LYS A 441 8.38 1.59 27.98
N ASP A 442 8.88 1.86 26.77
CA ASP A 442 9.50 3.15 26.41
C ASP A 442 8.58 4.07 25.59
N GLY A 443 7.35 3.63 25.30
CA GLY A 443 6.44 4.31 24.38
C GLY A 443 6.06 5.71 24.85
N PRO A 444 5.50 5.88 26.08
CA PRO A 444 5.12 7.19 26.60
C PRO A 444 6.30 8.16 26.69
N THR A 445 7.47 7.70 27.16
CA THR A 445 8.69 8.52 27.26
C THR A 445 9.12 9.03 25.89
N ARG A 446 9.15 8.15 24.88
CA ARG A 446 9.47 8.53 23.49
C ARG A 446 8.54 9.62 22.95
N VAL A 447 7.24 9.49 23.18
CA VAL A 447 6.24 10.49 22.75
C VAL A 447 6.51 11.84 23.42
N LEU A 448 6.77 11.85 24.73
CA LEU A 448 7.05 13.06 25.49
C LEU A 448 8.35 13.74 25.06
N SER A 449 9.42 12.96 24.85
CA SER A 449 10.70 13.49 24.36
C SER A 449 10.54 14.16 23.00
N HIS A 450 9.87 13.52 22.05
CA HIS A 450 9.62 14.14 20.75
C HIS A 450 8.74 15.39 20.88
N TRP A 451 7.70 15.35 21.71
CA TRP A 451 6.82 16.49 21.91
C TRP A 451 7.54 17.71 22.50
N ALA A 452 8.43 17.47 23.47
CA ALA A 452 9.28 18.52 24.05
C ALA A 452 10.19 19.15 22.99
N CYS A 453 10.90 18.35 22.19
CA CYS A 453 11.74 18.86 21.09
C CYS A 453 10.92 19.67 20.07
N TYR A 454 9.75 19.16 19.68
CA TYR A 454 8.86 19.84 18.75
C TYR A 454 8.40 21.21 19.28
N LYS A 455 8.06 21.31 20.57
CA LYS A 455 7.69 22.58 21.21
C LYS A 455 8.84 23.58 21.22
N VAL A 456 10.07 23.14 21.52
CA VAL A 456 11.26 24.00 21.50
C VAL A 456 11.53 24.53 20.09
N ILE A 457 11.42 23.68 19.06
CA ILE A 457 11.60 24.09 17.66
C ILE A 457 10.60 25.18 17.26
N ILE A 458 9.32 25.01 17.59
CA ILE A 458 8.28 26.02 17.31
C ILE A 458 8.60 27.35 17.99
N ILE A 459 8.99 27.29 19.27
CA ILE A 459 9.33 28.49 20.05
C ILE A 459 10.50 29.23 19.38
N ASN A 460 11.54 28.51 18.98
CA ASN A 460 12.70 29.10 18.31
C ASN A 460 12.33 29.72 16.95
N SER A 461 11.48 29.07 16.14
CA SER A 461 11.00 29.67 14.89
C SER A 461 10.20 30.96 15.14
N LEU A 462 9.34 30.98 16.16
CA LEU A 462 8.59 32.19 16.52
C LEU A 462 9.51 33.34 16.96
N PHE A 463 10.56 33.04 17.73
CA PHE A 463 11.55 34.05 18.09
C PHE A 463 12.33 34.59 16.88
N GLN A 464 12.68 33.72 15.92
CA GLN A 464 13.33 34.15 14.68
C GLN A 464 12.40 35.05 13.85
N ASP A 465 11.14 34.68 13.68
CA ASP A 465 10.16 35.49 12.96
C ASP A 465 9.94 36.86 13.63
N ILE A 466 9.83 36.90 14.96
CA ILE A 466 9.72 38.15 15.73
C ILE A 466 11.01 38.98 15.58
N SER A 467 12.19 38.38 15.64
CA SER A 467 13.45 39.11 15.46
C SER A 467 13.55 39.72 14.06
N HIS A 468 13.07 39.04 13.02
CA HIS A 468 13.00 39.59 11.66
C HIS A 468 11.99 40.73 11.50
N ILE A 469 10.96 40.79 12.35
CA ILE A 469 9.99 41.90 12.40
C ILE A 469 10.49 43.08 13.23
N VAL A 470 11.34 42.84 14.23
CA VAL A 470 11.87 43.88 15.13
C VAL A 470 13.13 44.55 14.56
N TYR A 471 13.89 43.84 13.72
CA TYR A 471 15.16 44.32 13.15
C TYR A 471 15.11 44.66 11.64
N ASN A 472 13.92 44.66 11.03
CA ASN A 472 13.62 45.28 9.74
C ASN A 472 12.53 46.34 9.94
#